data_AF-N6Y2E3-F1
#
_entry.id   AF-N6Y2E3-F1
#
_cell.length_a   1.000
_cell.length_b   1.000
_cell.length_c   1.000
_cell.angle_alpha   90.00
_cell.angle_beta   90.00
_cell.angle_gamma   90.00
#
_symmetry.space_group_name_H-M   'P 1'
#
loop_
_entity.id
_entity.type
_entity.pdbx_description
1 polymer ?
#
loop_
_entity_poly.entity_id
_entity_poly.type
_entity_poly.pdbx_seq_one_letter_code
_entity_poly.pdbx_strand_id
1 'polypeptide(L)' 'MSSSIPSVVHPKRFTIKGIYFEVVSFDPLTDQQAARLVQAFYRSHHFTRKDQGKVFRVVTIADQSRAGLL' A
#
# COMPACT_ATOMS: atom_id res chain seq x y z
N MET A 1 -21.11 -0.20 18.22
CA MET A 1 -20.76 1.04 17.50
C MET A 1 -19.65 0.71 16.53
N SER A 2 -19.92 0.73 15.22
CA SER A 2 -18.92 0.45 14.19
C SER A 2 -18.04 1.69 14.02
N SER A 3 -16.88 1.72 14.67
CA SER A 3 -15.86 2.74 14.45
C SER A 3 -15.18 2.46 13.09
N SER A 4 -15.81 2.87 12.00
CA SER A 4 -15.16 2.94 10.70
C SER A 4 -14.11 4.04 10.75
N ILE A 5 -12.87 3.66 11.07
CA ILE A 5 -11.73 4.56 11.03
C ILE A 5 -11.64 5.11 9.59
N PRO A 6 -11.67 6.44 9.38
CA PRO A 6 -11.68 7.02 8.04
C PRO A 6 -10.35 6.67 7.37
N SER A 7 -10.42 5.79 6.38
CA SER A 7 -9.25 5.44 5.56
C SER A 7 -9.27 6.27 4.29
N VAL A 8 -8.14 6.89 3.98
CA VAL A 8 -7.90 7.64 2.75
C VAL A 8 -7.24 6.68 1.77
N VAL A 9 -7.91 6.44 0.64
CA VAL A 9 -7.29 5.73 -0.49
C VAL A 9 -6.38 6.73 -1.19
N HIS A 10 -5.10 6.40 -1.31
CA HIS A 10 -4.19 7.21 -2.10
C HIS A 10 -4.70 7.26 -3.55
N PRO A 11 -4.80 8.44 -4.18
CA PRO A 11 -5.33 8.57 -5.55
C PRO A 11 -4.52 7.84 -6.63
N LYS A 12 -3.30 7.40 -6.31
CA LYS A 12 -2.36 6.84 -7.28
C LYS A 12 -2.37 5.32 -7.17
N ARG A 13 -2.62 4.67 -8.31
CA ARG A 13 -2.42 3.24 -8.48
C ARG A 13 -0.98 2.97 -8.89
N PHE A 14 -0.36 2.00 -8.26
CA PHE A 14 0.97 1.55 -8.59
C PHE A 14 0.89 0.23 -9.35
N THR A 15 1.80 0.00 -10.28
CA THR A 15 1.83 -1.24 -11.07
C THR A 15 3.21 -1.86 -11.03
N ILE A 16 3.30 -3.15 -10.70
CA ILE A 16 4.54 -3.93 -10.73
C ILE A 16 4.28 -5.24 -11.46
N LYS A 17 4.98 -5.48 -12.58
CA LYS A 17 4.86 -6.70 -13.41
C LYS A 17 3.41 -7.07 -13.78
N GLY A 18 2.58 -6.08 -14.07
CA GLY A 18 1.16 -6.27 -14.43
C GLY A 18 0.22 -6.49 -13.24
N ILE A 19 0.73 -6.38 -12.02
CA ILE A 19 -0.06 -6.41 -10.78
C ILE A 19 -0.30 -4.98 -10.32
N TYR A 20 -1.53 -4.66 -9.96
CA TYR A 20 -1.93 -3.33 -9.54
C TYR A 20 -2.00 -3.25 -8.01
N PHE A 21 -1.62 -2.11 -7.46
CA PHE A 21 -1.60 -1.85 -6.02
C PHE A 21 -2.28 -0.52 -5.72
N GLU A 22 -3.19 -0.55 -4.75
CA GLU A 22 -3.85 0.61 -4.17
C GLU A 22 -3.37 0.76 -2.72
N VAL A 23 -2.85 1.94 -2.37
CA VAL A 23 -2.42 2.21 -0.99
C VAL A 23 -3.59 2.84 -0.25
N VAL A 24 -3.92 2.27 0.90
CA VAL A 24 -4.96 2.75 1.80
C VAL A 24 -4.30 3.11 3.12
N SER A 25 -4.40 4.37 3.52
CA SER A 25 -3.75 4.89 4.71
C SER A 25 -4.70 5.77 5.51
N PHE A 26 -4.48 5.88 6.81
CA PHE A 26 -5.27 6.77 7.67
C PHE A 26 -4.82 8.23 7.55
N ASP A 27 -3.55 8.43 7.20
CA ASP A 27 -2.97 9.73 6.91
C ASP A 27 -2.66 9.88 5.41
N PRO A 28 -2.64 11.11 4.88
CA PRO A 28 -2.21 11.38 3.52
C PRO A 28 -0.73 11.02 3.35
N LEU A 29 -0.46 10.06 2.48
CA LEU A 29 0.90 9.68 2.10
C LEU A 29 1.32 10.44 0.84
N THR A 30 2.60 10.78 0.78
CA THR A 30 3.21 11.22 -0.48
C THR A 30 3.34 10.05 -1.44
N ASP A 31 3.36 10.35 -2.74
CA ASP A 31 3.62 9.38 -3.80
C ASP A 31 4.87 8.51 -3.52
N GLN A 32 5.93 9.13 -2.97
CA GLN A 32 7.18 8.44 -2.66
C GLN A 32 7.02 7.46 -1.49
N GLN A 33 6.31 7.85 -0.43
CA GLN A 33 6.03 6.97 0.70
C GLN A 33 5.13 5.80 0.27
N ALA A 34 4.09 6.08 -0.51
CA ALA A 34 3.20 5.07 -1.04
C ALA A 34 3.93 4.08 -1.97
N ALA A 35 4.83 4.57 -2.83
CA ALA A 35 5.66 3.72 -3.67
C ALA A 35 6.56 2.79 -2.84
N ARG A 36 7.19 3.31 -1.78
CA ARG A 36 8.03 2.51 -0.87
C ARG A 36 7.23 1.41 -0.17
N LEU A 37 6.00 1.72 0.28
CA LEU A 37 5.11 0.74 0.88
C LEU A 37 4.70 -0.36 -0.10
N VAL A 38 4.33 0.02 -1.33
CA VAL A 38 4.01 -0.96 -2.37
C VAL A 38 5.21 -1.83 -2.69
N GLN A 39 6.43 -1.26 -2.78
CA GLN A 39 7.64 -2.04 -3.00
C GLN A 39 7.95 -3.00 -1.85
N ALA A 40 7.81 -2.54 -0.59
CA ALA A 40 8.02 -3.37 0.58
C ALA A 40 7.00 -4.52 0.63
N PHE A 41 5.72 -4.23 0.39
CA PHE A 41 4.65 -5.22 0.29
C PHE A 41 4.89 -6.21 -0.86
N TYR A 42 5.33 -5.70 -2.02
CA TYR A 42 5.64 -6.52 -3.19
C TYR A 42 6.76 -7.52 -2.90
N ARG A 43 7.79 -7.09 -2.15
CA ARG A 43 8.93 -7.93 -1.79
C ARG A 43 8.62 -8.92 -0.67
N SER A 44 7.72 -8.58 0.25
CA SER A 44 7.34 -9.46 1.37
C SER A 44 6.37 -10.56 0.97
N HIS A 45 5.67 -10.41 -0.16
CA HIS A 45 4.72 -11.40 -0.66
C HIS A 45 5.22 -12.11 -1.93
N HIS A 46 4.97 -13.41 -2.02
CA HIS A 46 5.24 -14.17 -3.23
C HIS A 46 4.09 -14.03 -4.23
N PHE A 47 4.25 -13.11 -5.18
CA PHE A 47 3.30 -12.97 -6.29
C PHE A 47 3.58 -13.99 -7.39
N THR A 48 2.52 -14.59 -7.89
CA THR A 48 2.58 -15.54 -9.01
C THR A 48 2.05 -14.91 -10.29
N ARG A 49 2.26 -15.58 -11.43
CA ARG A 49 1.69 -15.12 -12.72
C ARG A 49 0.16 -15.01 -12.69
N LYS A 50 -0.52 -15.78 -11.82
CA LYS A 50 -1.98 -15.74 -11.65
C LYS A 50 -2.48 -14.44 -11.01
N ASP A 51 -1.57 -13.63 -10.46
CA ASP A 51 -1.90 -12.39 -9.77
C ASP A 51 -1.77 -11.16 -10.68
N GLN A 52 -1.26 -11.36 -11.90
CA GLN A 52 -1.27 -10.35 -12.95
C GLN A 52 -2.71 -9.99 -13.32
N GLY A 53 -2.98 -8.70 -13.49
CA GLY A 53 -4.32 -8.17 -13.72
C GLY A 53 -5.14 -7.90 -12.46
N LYS A 54 -4.70 -8.40 -11.29
CA LYS A 54 -5.40 -8.15 -10.01
C LYS A 54 -4.97 -6.85 -9.37
N VAL A 55 -5.86 -6.30 -8.54
CA VAL A 55 -5.62 -5.14 -7.68
C VAL A 55 -5.46 -5.59 -6.24
N PHE A 56 -4.33 -5.27 -5.62
CA PHE A 56 -4.05 -5.54 -4.21
C PHE A 56 -4.11 -4.24 -3.41
N ARG A 57 -4.81 -4.27 -2.28
CA ARG A 57 -4.88 -3.13 -1.37
C ARG A 57 -3.83 -3.27 -0.29
N VAL A 58 -2.92 -2.31 -0.24
CA VAL A 58 -1.89 -2.19 0.78
C VAL A 58 -2.43 -1.25 1.85
N VAL A 59 -3.00 -1.82 2.91
CA VAL A 59 -3.50 -1.06 4.06
C VAL A 59 -2.35 -0.80 5.01
N THR A 60 -2.08 0.47 5.33
CA THR A 60 -1.08 0.84 6.33
C THR A 60 -1.70 1.74 7.39
N ILE A 61 -1.41 1.42 8.65
CA ILE A 61 -1.51 2.37 9.74
C ILE A 61 -0.16 3.06 9.73
N ALA A 62 -0.09 4.23 9.09
CA ALA A 62 1.10 5.05 9.11
C ALA A 62 1.28 5.60 10.53
N ASP A 63 1.66 4.73 11.47
CA ASP A 63 2.17 5.16 12.75
C ASP A 63 3.50 5.85 12.43
N GLN A 64 3.53 7.18 12.53
CA GLN A 64 4.72 7.99 12.23
C GLN A 64 5.97 7.53 13.01
N SER A 65 5.81 6.67 14.02
CA SER A 65 6.89 6.13 14.84
C SER A 65 7.75 5.04 14.17
N ARG A 66 7.41 4.55 12.96
CA ARG A 66 8.21 3.50 12.27
C ARG A 66 8.97 3.98 11.03
N ALA A 67 9.22 5.28 10.91
CA ALA A 67 10.12 5.83 9.89
C ALA A 67 11.62 5.76 10.27
N GLY A 68 12.00 5.05 11.34
CA GLY A 68 13.34 5.09 11.92
C GLY A 68 13.91 3.74 12.36
N LEU A 69 13.94 2.73 11.49
CA LEU A 69 14.84 1.58 11.66
C LEU A 69 15.57 1.31 10.33
N LEU A 70 16.61 2.13 10.11
CA LEU A 70 17.83 1.73 9.43
C LEU A 70 18.90 1.51 10.49
#